data_AF-A0A1W5D2S7-F1
#
_entry.id   AF-A0A1W5D2S7-F1
#
_cell.length_a   1.000
_cell.length_b   1.000
_cell.length_c   1.000
_cell.angle_alpha   90.00
_cell.angle_beta   90.00
_cell.angle_gamma   90.00
#
_symmetry.space_group_name_H-M   'P 1'
#
loop_
_entity.id
_entity.type
_entity.pdbx_description
1 polymer ?
#
loop_
_entity_poly.entity_id
_entity_poly.type
_entity_poly.pdbx_seq_one_letter_code
_entity_poly.pdbx_strand_id
1 'polypeptide(L)'
;MLSWGHDEYLYHIVKKQSTLPDESLAMILYHSFYPWHSAGAYMEFMDEKDEKMLAAVRAFNPYDLYSKSDEVPKVEELNPYYIDLINEFFPNRVVRW
;
A
#
# COMPACT_ATOMS: atom_id res chain seq x y z
N MET A 1 -14.65 3.08 -9.90
CA MET A 1 -13.51 2.86 -10.81
C MET A 1 -12.61 4.07 -10.72
N LEU A 2 -11.33 3.89 -10.39
CA LEU A 2 -10.33 4.96 -10.32
C LEU A 2 -9.55 5.07 -11.64
N SER A 3 -8.77 6.14 -11.79
CA SER A 3 -7.80 6.25 -12.89
C SER A 3 -6.80 5.11 -12.81
N TRP A 4 -6.55 4.44 -13.94
CA TRP A 4 -5.58 3.34 -14.00
C TRP A 4 -4.15 3.84 -13.74
N GLY A 5 -3.41 3.15 -12.87
CA GLY A 5 -2.07 3.52 -12.44
C GLY A 5 -1.40 2.42 -11.63
N HIS A 6 -0.30 2.75 -10.95
CA HIS A 6 0.46 1.75 -10.19
C HIS A 6 -0.33 1.19 -9.00
N ASP A 7 -1.22 1.99 -8.37
CA ASP A 7 -2.07 1.55 -7.26
C ASP A 7 -2.93 0.34 -7.67
N GLU A 8 -3.74 0.50 -8.71
CA GLU A 8 -4.64 -0.54 -9.22
C GLU A 8 -3.85 -1.75 -9.75
N TYR A 9 -2.76 -1.50 -10.49
CA TYR A 9 -1.90 -2.55 -11.02
C TYR A 9 -1.30 -3.43 -9.90
N LEU A 10 -0.65 -2.81 -8.92
CA LEU A 10 0.01 -3.53 -7.83
C LEU A 10 -1.02 -4.21 -6.91
N TYR A 11 -2.15 -3.56 -6.65
CA TYR A 11 -3.25 -4.16 -5.88
C TYR A 11 -3.71 -5.50 -6.47
N HIS A 12 -3.93 -5.58 -7.79
CA HIS A 12 -4.39 -6.83 -8.42
C HIS A 12 -3.37 -7.97 -8.34
N ILE A 13 -2.07 -7.65 -8.31
CA ILE A 13 -0.98 -8.61 -8.14
C ILE A 13 -0.95 -9.07 -6.69
N VAL A 14 -0.84 -8.13 -5.75
CA VAL A 14 -0.63 -8.40 -4.33
C VAL A 14 -1.83 -9.09 -3.71
N LYS A 15 -3.06 -8.67 -4.04
CA LYS A 15 -4.30 -9.31 -3.57
C LYS A 15 -4.38 -10.80 -3.89
N LYS A 16 -3.81 -11.23 -5.03
CA LYS A 16 -3.90 -12.62 -5.49
C LYS A 16 -2.74 -13.49 -5.00
N GLN A 17 -1.62 -12.88 -4.62
CA GLN A 17 -0.35 -13.59 -4.44
C GLN A 17 0.30 -13.35 -3.06
N SER A 18 -0.36 -12.59 -2.18
CA SER A 18 0.09 -12.35 -0.80
C SER A 18 -0.96 -12.77 0.23
N THR A 19 -0.53 -12.83 1.49
CA THR A 19 -1.38 -13.03 2.68
C THR A 19 -1.58 -11.74 3.47
N LEU A 20 -1.33 -10.58 2.85
CA LEU A 20 -1.48 -9.28 3.48
C LEU A 20 -2.95 -8.99 3.86
N PRO A 21 -3.20 -8.32 4.99
CA PRO A 21 -4.55 -7.96 5.42
C PRO A 21 -5.17 -6.88 4.53
N ASP A 22 -6.49 -6.70 4.67
CA ASP A 22 -7.28 -5.75 3.87
C ASP A 22 -6.75 -4.31 3.97
N GLU A 23 -6.30 -3.89 5.14
CA GLU A 23 -5.70 -2.57 5.38
C GLU A 23 -4.44 -2.36 4.53
N SER A 24 -3.59 -3.38 4.42
CA SER A 24 -2.38 -3.34 3.58
C SER A 24 -2.74 -3.22 2.10
N LEU A 25 -3.76 -3.95 1.65
CA LEU A 25 -4.23 -3.86 0.28
C LEU A 25 -4.85 -2.49 -0.01
N ALA A 26 -5.56 -1.89 0.94
CA ALA A 26 -6.11 -0.54 0.80
C ALA A 26 -5.03 0.54 0.75
N MET A 27 -3.98 0.43 1.56
CA MET A 27 -2.82 1.33 1.48
C MET A 27 -2.23 1.29 0.06
N ILE A 28 -2.00 0.10 -0.50
CA ILE A 28 -1.50 -0.05 -1.89
C ILE A 28 -2.47 0.54 -2.92
N LEU A 29 -3.77 0.27 -2.78
CA LEU A 29 -4.78 0.66 -3.76
C LEU A 29 -5.13 2.16 -3.75
N TYR A 30 -4.95 2.85 -2.62
CA TYR A 30 -5.47 4.21 -2.46
C TYR A 30 -4.43 5.24 -2.01
N HIS A 31 -3.15 4.89 -1.85
CA HIS A 31 -2.12 5.86 -1.44
C HIS A 31 -1.91 7.01 -2.43
N SER A 32 -2.30 6.86 -3.71
CA SER A 32 -2.29 7.97 -4.66
C SER A 32 -3.59 8.78 -4.68
N PHE A 33 -4.64 8.37 -3.96
CA PHE A 33 -5.96 9.00 -4.03
C PHE A 33 -6.10 10.21 -3.09
N TYR A 34 -5.20 11.19 -3.23
CA TYR A 34 -5.10 12.38 -2.38
C TYR A 34 -6.40 13.17 -2.21
N PRO A 35 -7.24 13.38 -3.25
CA PRO A 35 -8.54 14.00 -3.07
C PRO A 35 -9.38 13.35 -1.97
N TRP A 36 -9.29 12.03 -1.80
CA TRP A 36 -10.00 11.29 -0.78
C TRP A 36 -9.28 11.31 0.57
N HIS A 37 -8.08 10.71 0.64
CA HIS A 37 -7.45 10.49 1.95
C HIS A 37 -6.89 11.76 2.61
N SER A 38 -6.62 12.81 1.83
CA SER A 38 -6.10 14.10 2.33
C SER A 38 -7.14 15.22 2.27
N ALA A 39 -7.80 15.42 1.12
CA ALA A 39 -8.71 16.56 0.92
C ALA A 39 -10.17 16.30 1.34
N GLY A 40 -10.55 15.07 1.67
CA GLY A 40 -11.90 14.73 2.14
C GLY A 40 -12.99 14.79 1.06
N ALA A 41 -12.62 14.70 -0.21
CA ALA A 41 -13.56 14.52 -1.31
C ALA A 41 -14.00 13.04 -1.44
N TYR A 42 -15.05 12.78 -2.21
CA TYR A 42 -15.53 11.42 -2.53
C TYR A 42 -16.04 10.61 -1.32
N MET A 43 -16.32 11.26 -0.19
CA MET A 43 -16.86 10.61 1.01
C MET A 43 -18.26 10.02 0.77
N GLU A 44 -19.03 10.59 -0.17
CA GLU A 44 -20.36 10.12 -0.56
C GLU A 44 -20.36 8.74 -1.23
N PHE A 45 -19.19 8.23 -1.63
CA PHE A 45 -19.04 6.90 -2.24
C PHE A 45 -18.56 5.84 -1.25
N MET A 46 -18.31 6.20 0.01
CA MET A 46 -17.78 5.29 1.03
C MET A 46 -18.86 4.42 1.67
N ASP A 47 -18.45 3.23 2.11
CA ASP A 47 -19.18 2.40 3.07
C ASP A 47 -18.45 2.26 4.43
N GLU A 48 -19.00 1.45 5.35
CA GLU A 48 -18.41 1.19 6.68
C GLU A 48 -17.00 0.57 6.61
N LYS A 49 -16.69 -0.19 5.54
CA LYS A 49 -15.36 -0.76 5.33
C LYS A 49 -14.40 0.34 4.92
N ASP A 50 -14.81 1.23 4.02
CA ASP A 50 -13.98 2.33 3.54
C ASP A 50 -13.56 3.28 4.66
N GLU A 51 -14.38 3.46 5.71
CA GLU A 51 -13.98 4.25 6.89
C GLU A 51 -12.73 3.68 7.59
N LYS A 52 -12.66 2.34 7.72
CA LYS A 52 -11.49 1.66 8.29
C LYS A 52 -10.29 1.75 7.36
N MET A 53 -10.53 1.59 6.05
CA MET A 53 -9.47 1.68 5.04
C MET A 53 -8.89 3.10 4.96
N LEU A 54 -9.73 4.13 5.07
CA LEU A 54 -9.31 5.53 5.11
C LEU A 54 -8.36 5.79 6.29
N ALA A 55 -8.65 5.22 7.46
CA ALA A 55 -7.77 5.32 8.63
C ALA A 55 -6.40 4.68 8.36
N ALA A 56 -6.35 3.50 7.73
CA ALA A 56 -5.10 2.82 7.37
C ALA A 56 -4.29 3.64 6.34
N VAL A 57 -4.93 4.13 5.28
CA VAL A 57 -4.29 4.93 4.22
C VAL A 57 -3.72 6.23 4.81
N ARG A 58 -4.47 6.92 5.69
CA ARG A 58 -3.98 8.11 6.39
C ARG A 58 -2.82 7.82 7.32
N ALA A 59 -2.80 6.67 7.99
CA ALA A 59 -1.70 6.27 8.85
C ALA A 59 -0.41 6.00 8.05
N PHE A 60 -0.53 5.47 6.83
CA PHE A 60 0.59 5.19 5.93
C PHE A 60 1.16 6.45 5.26
N ASN A 61 0.30 7.36 4.82
CA ASN A 61 0.69 8.49 3.97
C ASN A 61 1.88 9.34 4.49
N PRO A 62 2.05 9.60 5.80
CA PRO A 62 3.21 10.33 6.30
C PRO A 62 4.54 9.61 6.01
N TYR A 63 4.57 8.28 6.04
CA TYR A 63 5.77 7.52 5.73
C TYR A 63 6.11 7.60 4.24
N ASP A 64 5.13 7.43 3.35
CA ASP A 64 5.35 7.59 1.91
C ASP A 64 5.83 9.02 1.55
N LEU A 65 5.22 10.04 2.15
CA LEU A 65 5.52 11.41 1.78
C LEU A 65 6.82 11.93 2.39
N TYR A 66 7.04 11.67 3.68
CA TYR A 66 8.08 12.35 4.46
C TYR A 66 9.31 11.49 4.75
N SER A 67 9.35 10.22 4.35
CA SER A 67 10.59 9.42 4.40
C SER A 67 11.51 9.66 3.19
N LYS A 68 11.16 10.59 2.30
CA LYS A 68 11.97 10.94 1.12
C LYS A 68 13.14 11.81 1.56
N SER A 69 14.35 11.27 1.50
CA SER A 69 15.60 11.95 1.86
C SER A 69 16.66 11.78 0.77
N ASP A 70 17.62 12.71 0.72
CA ASP A 70 18.81 12.57 -0.14
C ASP A 70 19.75 11.46 0.35
N GLU A 71 19.72 11.16 1.65
CA GLU A 71 20.43 10.04 2.23
C GLU A 71 19.75 8.72 1.83
N VAL A 72 20.51 7.84 1.19
CA VAL A 72 20.05 6.53 0.73
C VAL A 72 20.23 5.49 1.85
N PRO A 73 19.20 4.71 2.19
CA PRO A 73 19.33 3.64 3.17
C PRO A 73 20.35 2.58 2.74
N LYS A 74 21.08 2.01 3.70
CA LYS A 74 22.03 0.92 3.44
C LYS A 74 21.28 -0.39 3.17
N VAL A 75 21.16 -0.75 1.89
CA VAL A 75 20.38 -1.90 1.46
C VAL A 75 20.89 -3.20 2.07
N GLU A 76 22.20 -3.36 2.22
CA GLU A 76 22.83 -4.57 2.74
C GLU A 76 22.43 -4.86 4.19
N GLU A 77 22.25 -3.81 5.00
CA GLU A 77 21.82 -3.92 6.41
C GLU A 77 20.32 -4.23 6.51
N LEU A 78 19.51 -3.73 5.58
CA LEU A 78 18.05 -3.85 5.60
C LEU A 78 17.53 -5.11 4.88
N ASN A 79 18.28 -5.63 3.91
CA ASN A 79 17.84 -6.71 3.04
C ASN A 79 17.41 -7.98 3.79
N PRO A 80 18.14 -8.49 4.81
CA PRO A 80 17.72 -9.67 5.54
C PRO A 80 16.33 -9.52 6.17
N TYR A 81 16.06 -8.35 6.77
CA TYR A 81 14.78 -8.05 7.41
C TYR A 81 13.62 -8.05 6.40
N TYR A 82 13.77 -7.36 5.26
CA TYR A 82 12.70 -7.31 4.26
C TYR A 82 12.51 -8.64 3.53
N ILE A 83 13.57 -9.43 3.33
CA ILE A 83 13.46 -10.78 2.76
C ILE A 83 12.66 -11.70 3.68
N ASP A 84 12.86 -11.62 5.00
CA ASP A 84 12.07 -12.40 5.96
C ASP A 84 10.58 -12.03 5.88
N LEU A 85 10.24 -10.74 5.82
CA LEU A 85 8.86 -10.28 5.61
C LEU A 85 8.28 -10.73 4.26
N ILE A 86 9.06 -10.68 3.18
CA ILE A 86 8.62 -11.17 1.87
C ILE A 86 8.32 -12.67 1.96
N ASN A 87 9.16 -13.46 2.61
CA ASN A 87 8.91 -14.89 2.80
C ASN A 87 7.66 -15.17 3.64
N GLU A 88 7.35 -14.31 4.61
CA GLU A 88 6.15 -14.44 5.45
C GLU A 88 4.87 -14.12 4.67
N PHE A 89 4.86 -13.02 3.91
CA PHE A 89 3.65 -12.50 3.27
C PHE A 89 3.45 -12.94 1.82
N PHE A 90 4.47 -13.47 1.15
CA PHE A 90 4.40 -13.98 -0.22
C PHE A 90 4.82 -15.46 -0.25
N PRO A 91 3.89 -16.39 0.02
CA PRO A 91 4.22 -17.82 0.17
C PRO A 91 4.74 -18.47 -1.13
N ASN A 92 4.41 -17.89 -2.29
CA ASN A 92 5.02 -18.26 -3.56
C ASN A 92 6.13 -17.27 -3.91
N ARG A 93 7.37 -17.76 -3.97
CA ARG A 93 8.55 -16.95 -4.30
C ARG A 93 8.56 -16.40 -5.73
N VAL A 94 7.70 -16.93 -6.61
CA VAL A 94 7.55 -16.43 -7.97
C VAL A 94 6.29 -15.58 -8.05
N VAL A 95 6.48 -14.26 -8.09
CA VAL A 95 5.41 -13.29 -8.35
C VAL A 95 5.19 -13.16 -9.84
N ARG A 96 3.93 -13.26 -10.28
CA ARG A 96 3.50 -12.95 -11.64
C ARG A 96 3.08 -11.49 -11.73
N TRP A 97 3.83 -10.73 -12.52
CA TRP A 97 3.64 -9.30 -12.79
C TRP A 97 2.75 -9.07 -14.01
#